data_AF-A0A969KJU2-F1
#
_entry.id   AF-A0A969KJU2-F1
#
_cell.length_a   1.000
_cell.length_b   1.000
_cell.length_c   1.000
_cell.angle_alpha   90.00
_cell.angle_beta   90.00
_cell.angle_gamma   90.00
#
_symmetry.space_group_name_H-M   'P 1'
#
loop_
_entity.id
_entity.type
_entity.pdbx_description
1 polymer ?
#
loop_
_entity_poly.entity_id
_entity_poly.type
_entity_poly.pdbx_seq_one_letter_code
_entity_poly.pdbx_strand_id
1 'polypeptide(L)'
;MEAGVNRIAWDPKGENLYVGGIGNPGNWQHSGTQWYGLQRFSFNGKSTFEMLAVRAKSNGVEIEFTEPIGENYGNRAEDYEIKQWYYLPTINYGGPKMNEVKLPIKSVNVSKDRKKVFLELGGMKTKHVVYVHLVGTFISQKIMNCGQPNVGTR
;
A
#
# COMPACT_ATOMS: atom_id res chain seq x y z
N MET A 1 4.09 15.27 -6.45
CA MET A 1 3.54 15.83 -7.71
C MET A 1 3.41 17.33 -7.54
N GLU A 2 3.54 18.08 -8.62
CA GLU A 2 3.54 19.55 -8.56
C GLU A 2 2.14 20.16 -8.48
N ALA A 3 1.11 19.47 -8.98
CA ALA A 3 -0.30 19.91 -8.97
C ALA A 3 -1.24 18.69 -9.00
N GLY A 4 -2.54 18.93 -8.92
CA GLY A 4 -3.57 17.89 -9.00
C GLY A 4 -3.64 17.22 -10.36
N VAL A 5 -3.59 15.89 -10.41
CA VAL A 5 -3.59 15.14 -11.69
C VAL A 5 -4.93 15.27 -12.40
N ASN A 6 -4.89 15.73 -13.65
CA ASN A 6 -6.07 15.81 -14.51
C ASN A 6 -5.99 14.84 -15.70
N ARG A 7 -4.83 14.71 -16.33
CA ARG A 7 -4.63 13.82 -17.48
C ARG A 7 -3.30 13.09 -17.39
N ILE A 8 -3.32 11.83 -17.81
CA ILE A 8 -2.13 10.99 -17.94
C ILE A 8 -2.06 10.46 -19.37
N ALA A 9 -0.87 10.47 -19.97
CA ALA A 9 -0.64 9.89 -21.29
C ALA A 9 0.75 9.27 -21.38
N TRP A 10 0.85 8.10 -22.01
CA TRP A 10 2.13 7.55 -22.45
C TRP A 10 2.62 8.30 -23.69
N ASP A 11 3.93 8.44 -23.83
CA ASP A 11 4.51 8.85 -25.11
C ASP A 11 4.26 7.79 -26.20
N PRO A 12 4.44 8.14 -27.50
CA PRO A 12 4.21 7.19 -28.59
C PRO A 12 5.07 5.92 -28.53
N LYS A 13 6.16 5.92 -27.77
CA LYS A 13 7.06 4.78 -27.59
C LYS A 13 6.74 3.94 -26.35
N GLY A 14 5.88 4.43 -25.45
CA GLY A 14 5.58 3.80 -24.16
C GLY A 14 6.70 3.92 -23.12
N GLU A 15 7.69 4.80 -23.33
CA GLU A 15 8.87 4.89 -22.45
C GLU A 15 8.66 5.87 -21.29
N ASN A 16 7.88 6.91 -21.53
CA ASN A 16 7.64 7.98 -20.56
C ASN A 16 6.15 8.19 -20.32
N LEU A 17 5.80 8.43 -19.06
CA LEU A 17 4.48 8.82 -18.62
C LEU A 17 4.42 10.33 -18.41
N TYR A 18 3.57 11.01 -19.15
CA TYR A 18 3.30 12.44 -18.99
C TYR A 18 2.06 12.63 -18.14
N VAL A 19 2.18 13.52 -17.14
CA VAL A 19 1.12 13.86 -16.20
C VAL A 19 0.86 15.35 -16.28
N GLY A 20 -0.32 15.71 -16.82
CA GLY A 20 -0.83 17.06 -16.82
C GLY A 20 -1.64 17.32 -15.55
N GLY A 21 -1.27 18.38 -14.83
CA GLY A 21 -1.90 18.74 -13.58
C GLY A 21 -2.51 20.15 -13.59
N ILE A 22 -3.65 20.28 -12.91
CA ILE A 22 -4.27 21.55 -12.54
C ILE A 22 -4.42 21.57 -11.03
N GLY A 23 -3.87 22.61 -10.41
CA GLY A 23 -3.90 22.82 -8.97
C GLY A 23 -5.20 23.47 -8.51
N ASN A 24 -5.40 23.45 -7.20
CA ASN A 24 -6.48 24.14 -6.52
C ASN A 24 -5.91 24.78 -5.25
N PRO A 25 -6.38 25.98 -4.83
CA PRO A 25 -5.82 26.70 -3.68
C PRO A 25 -5.97 25.98 -2.31
N GLY A 26 -6.64 24.83 -2.21
CA GLY A 26 -6.64 24.06 -0.97
C GLY A 26 -7.52 22.82 -0.88
N ASN A 27 -8.36 22.53 -1.89
CA ASN A 27 -9.12 21.28 -1.90
C ASN A 27 -8.23 20.07 -2.21
N TRP A 28 -8.65 18.89 -1.72
CA TRP A 28 -8.04 17.59 -2.05
C TRP A 28 -6.54 17.45 -1.70
N GLN A 29 -6.10 18.10 -0.61
CA GLN A 29 -4.71 18.10 -0.15
C GLN A 29 -3.70 18.77 -1.11
N HIS A 30 -4.14 19.72 -1.94
CA HIS A 30 -3.25 20.47 -2.83
C HIS A 30 -2.74 21.81 -2.24
N SER A 31 -2.98 22.07 -0.96
CA SER A 31 -2.48 23.27 -0.29
C SER A 31 -0.96 23.37 -0.38
N GLY A 32 -0.45 24.47 -0.93
CA GLY A 32 1.00 24.70 -1.10
C GLY A 32 1.63 24.07 -2.34
N THR A 33 0.84 23.42 -3.21
CA THR A 33 1.33 22.93 -4.52
C THR A 33 1.17 23.98 -5.61
N GLN A 34 1.75 23.75 -6.79
CA GLN A 34 1.59 24.62 -7.96
C GLN A 34 0.14 24.60 -8.47
N TRP A 35 -0.24 25.66 -9.18
CA TRP A 35 -1.58 25.81 -9.78
C TRP A 35 -1.71 25.09 -11.13
N TYR A 36 -0.60 24.67 -11.70
CA TYR A 36 -0.50 23.91 -12.93
C TYR A 36 0.81 23.14 -12.91
N GLY A 37 0.90 22.08 -13.71
CA GLY A 37 2.14 21.33 -13.85
C GLY A 37 2.11 20.39 -15.05
N LEU A 38 3.28 20.16 -15.63
CA LEU A 38 3.49 19.11 -16.61
C LEU A 38 4.73 18.32 -16.18
N GLN A 39 4.51 17.09 -15.73
CA GLN A 39 5.58 16.22 -15.26
C GLN A 39 5.77 15.04 -16.22
N ARG A 40 7.04 14.67 -16.45
CA ARG A 40 7.41 13.47 -17.19
C ARG A 40 8.07 12.48 -16.23
N PHE A 41 7.52 11.28 -16.16
CA PHE A 41 8.09 10.17 -15.42
C PHE A 41 8.70 9.17 -16.38
N SER A 42 9.94 8.77 -16.10
CA SER A 42 10.62 7.68 -16.78
C SER A 42 10.82 6.55 -15.78
N PHE A 43 10.44 5.32 -16.14
CA PHE A 43 10.70 4.18 -15.26
C PHE A 43 12.21 3.94 -15.16
N ASN A 44 12.74 3.85 -13.95
CA ASN A 44 14.18 3.72 -13.71
C ASN A 44 14.71 2.28 -13.90
N GLY A 45 13.85 1.34 -14.34
CA GLY A 45 14.20 -0.07 -14.55
C GLY A 45 14.36 -0.90 -13.27
N LYS A 46 14.20 -0.31 -12.09
CA LYS A 46 14.42 -0.96 -10.79
C LYS A 46 13.09 -1.14 -10.06
N SER A 47 12.85 -2.35 -9.57
CA SER A 47 11.69 -2.63 -8.71
C SER A 47 11.96 -2.10 -7.29
N THR A 48 10.94 -1.53 -6.67
CA THR A 48 10.93 -1.19 -5.24
C THR A 48 10.09 -2.25 -4.51
N PHE A 49 10.52 -2.63 -3.31
CA PHE A 49 9.75 -3.50 -2.44
C PHE A 49 8.53 -2.76 -1.87
N GLU A 50 7.32 -3.20 -2.26
CA GLU A 50 6.05 -2.67 -1.76
C GLU A 50 4.90 -3.68 -1.97
N MET A 51 3.75 -3.47 -1.32
CA MET A 51 2.47 -4.10 -1.61
C MET A 51 2.05 -3.85 -3.06
N LEU A 52 2.04 -4.92 -3.85
CA LEU A 52 1.56 -4.94 -5.22
C LEU A 52 0.02 -4.99 -5.29
N ALA A 53 -0.62 -5.76 -4.40
CA ALA A 53 -2.08 -5.88 -4.37
C ALA A 53 -2.58 -6.32 -2.99
N VAL A 54 -3.79 -5.88 -2.65
CA VAL A 54 -4.56 -6.38 -1.51
C VAL A 54 -5.90 -6.91 -2.01
N ARG A 55 -6.23 -8.15 -1.67
CA ARG A 55 -7.46 -8.83 -2.13
C ARG A 55 -8.24 -9.38 -0.96
N ALA A 56 -9.50 -8.97 -0.83
CA ALA A 56 -10.42 -9.61 0.08
C ALA A 56 -10.73 -11.04 -0.38
N LYS A 57 -10.76 -11.98 0.56
CA LYS A 57 -11.21 -13.36 0.41
C LYS A 57 -12.40 -13.60 1.35
N SER A 58 -13.02 -14.77 1.27
CA SER A 58 -14.20 -15.09 2.09
C SER A 58 -13.92 -15.08 3.60
N ASN A 59 -12.72 -15.44 4.03
CA ASN A 59 -12.32 -15.56 5.44
C ASN A 59 -11.08 -14.72 5.80
N GLY A 60 -10.68 -13.76 4.96
CA GLY A 60 -9.46 -13.02 5.21
C GLY A 60 -9.05 -12.08 4.09
N VAL A 61 -7.79 -11.67 4.13
CA VAL A 61 -7.18 -10.82 3.10
C VAL A 61 -5.84 -11.41 2.63
N GLU A 62 -5.61 -11.35 1.33
CA GLU A 62 -4.32 -11.66 0.72
C GLU A 62 -3.60 -10.36 0.40
N ILE A 63 -2.36 -10.22 0.87
CA ILE A 63 -1.45 -9.14 0.55
C ILE A 63 -0.37 -9.72 -0.35
N GLU A 64 -0.19 -9.15 -1.54
CA GLU A 64 0.86 -9.53 -2.49
C GLU A 64 1.91 -8.42 -2.55
N PHE A 65 3.19 -8.79 -2.61
CA PHE A 65 4.34 -7.89 -2.64
C PHE A 65 5.07 -7.98 -3.98
N THR A 66 5.73 -6.89 -4.37
CA THR A 66 6.54 -6.82 -5.60
C THR A 66 7.76 -7.74 -5.55
N GLU A 67 8.32 -7.96 -4.36
CA GLU A 67 9.46 -8.85 -4.11
C GLU A 67 9.20 -9.77 -2.90
N PRO A 68 9.93 -10.89 -2.77
CA PRO A 68 9.82 -11.76 -1.60
C PRO A 68 10.15 -11.01 -0.30
N ILE A 69 9.29 -11.15 0.71
CA ILE A 69 9.55 -10.66 2.06
C ILE A 69 10.70 -11.47 2.66
N GLY A 70 11.59 -10.83 3.41
CA GLY A 70 12.66 -11.49 4.13
C GLY A 70 12.16 -12.49 5.18
N GLU A 71 12.93 -13.55 5.41
CA GLU A 71 12.55 -14.72 6.23
C GLU A 71 12.10 -14.36 7.65
N ASN A 72 12.62 -13.29 8.25
CA ASN A 72 12.33 -12.88 9.62
C ASN A 72 11.19 -11.85 9.74
N TYR A 73 10.56 -11.45 8.63
CA TYR A 73 9.59 -10.35 8.59
C TYR A 73 8.21 -10.81 8.11
N GLY A 74 7.15 -10.20 8.65
CA GLY A 74 5.77 -10.44 8.23
C GLY A 74 5.22 -11.83 8.61
N ASN A 75 5.82 -12.49 9.59
CA ASN A 75 5.41 -13.84 9.99
C ASN A 75 4.44 -13.83 11.18
N ARG A 76 4.27 -12.70 11.85
CA ARG A 76 3.53 -12.63 13.12
C ARG A 76 2.31 -11.71 13.00
N ALA A 77 1.28 -11.98 13.78
CA ALA A 77 0.06 -11.18 13.77
C ALA A 77 0.34 -9.70 14.15
N GLU A 78 1.31 -9.46 15.03
CA GLU A 78 1.68 -8.13 15.51
C GLU A 78 2.35 -7.27 14.43
N ASP A 79 2.82 -7.88 13.33
CA ASP A 79 3.36 -7.15 12.19
C ASP A 79 2.26 -6.44 11.39
N TYR A 80 0.98 -6.71 11.69
CA TYR A 80 -0.20 -6.21 10.98
C TYR A 80 -1.24 -5.58 11.93
N GLU A 81 -1.81 -4.46 11.51
CA GLU A 81 -3.03 -3.91 12.12
C GLU A 81 -4.17 -3.96 11.11
N ILE A 82 -5.21 -4.73 11.45
CA ILE A 82 -6.42 -4.85 10.63
C ILE A 82 -7.60 -4.23 11.36
N LYS A 83 -8.32 -3.34 10.66
CA LYS A 83 -9.56 -2.72 11.15
C LYS A 83 -10.67 -2.91 10.14
N GLN A 84 -11.91 -2.81 10.59
CA GLN A 84 -13.06 -2.64 9.71
C GLN A 84 -13.98 -1.54 10.21
N TRP A 85 -14.66 -0.87 9.28
CA TRP A 85 -15.74 0.09 9.54
C TRP A 85 -16.64 0.18 8.30
N TYR A 86 -17.77 0.89 8.41
CA TYR A 86 -18.50 1.37 7.24
C TYR A 86 -18.68 2.89 7.34
N TYR A 87 -18.92 3.54 6.21
CA TYR A 87 -19.33 4.94 6.19
C TYR A 87 -20.84 5.02 6.22
N LEU A 88 -21.40 5.73 7.20
CA LEU A 88 -22.84 5.99 7.22
C LEU A 88 -23.18 6.97 6.10
N PRO A 89 -24.04 6.61 5.12
CA PRO A 89 -24.46 7.55 4.10
C PRO A 89 -25.27 8.67 4.74
N THR A 90 -24.83 9.91 4.55
CA THR A 90 -25.52 11.11 5.01
C THR A 90 -25.56 12.11 3.88
N ILE A 91 -26.34 13.20 4.03
CA ILE A 91 -26.31 14.32 3.08
C ILE A 91 -24.93 15.00 3.01
N ASN A 92 -24.13 14.88 4.08
CA ASN A 92 -22.79 15.43 4.13
C ASN A 92 -21.80 14.52 3.39
N TYR A 93 -20.97 15.11 2.55
CA TYR A 93 -19.91 14.42 1.82
C TYR A 93 -19.01 13.63 2.78
N GLY A 94 -18.74 12.36 2.45
CA GLY A 94 -17.84 11.47 3.18
C GLY A 94 -18.46 10.66 4.31
N GLY A 95 -19.50 11.16 5.00
CA GLY A 95 -20.15 10.48 6.14
C GLY A 95 -19.21 10.11 7.31
N PRO A 96 -19.71 9.88 8.53
CA PRO A 96 -18.85 9.41 9.62
C PRO A 96 -18.48 7.94 9.43
N LYS A 97 -17.27 7.56 9.88
CA LYS A 97 -16.93 6.15 10.09
C LYS A 97 -17.74 5.62 11.27
N MET A 98 -18.44 4.52 11.07
CA MET A 98 -19.23 3.85 12.08
C MET A 98 -18.70 2.44 12.33
N ASN A 99 -18.83 1.98 13.58
CA ASN A 99 -18.43 0.65 14.02
C ASN A 99 -16.97 0.31 13.67
N GLU A 100 -16.06 1.27 13.85
CA GLU A 100 -14.64 1.01 13.69
C GLU A 100 -14.16 0.05 14.77
N VAL A 101 -13.70 -1.13 14.36
CA VAL A 101 -13.23 -2.18 15.26
C VAL A 101 -11.95 -2.82 14.71
N LYS A 102 -11.07 -3.26 15.60
CA LYS A 102 -9.95 -4.13 15.23
C LYS A 102 -10.47 -5.53 14.90
N LEU A 103 -9.97 -6.11 13.81
CA LEU A 103 -10.28 -7.49 13.44
C LEU A 103 -9.21 -8.43 13.99
N PRO A 104 -9.57 -9.50 14.72
CA PRO A 104 -8.61 -10.49 15.17
C PRO A 104 -8.02 -11.25 13.97
N ILE A 105 -6.68 -11.32 13.93
CA ILE A 105 -5.93 -12.17 13.00
C ILE A 105 -5.83 -13.56 13.64
N LYS A 106 -6.43 -14.55 12.99
CA LYS A 106 -6.42 -15.94 13.45
C LYS A 106 -5.15 -16.67 13.05
N SER A 107 -4.66 -16.42 11.83
CA SER A 107 -3.45 -17.04 11.31
C SER A 107 -2.78 -16.12 10.29
N VAL A 108 -1.45 -16.25 10.18
CA VAL A 108 -0.62 -15.58 9.19
C VAL A 108 0.04 -16.67 8.35
N ASN A 109 -0.24 -16.69 7.05
CA ASN A 109 0.27 -17.69 6.12
C ASN A 109 1.08 -17.01 5.02
N VAL A 110 2.40 -17.15 5.10
CA VAL A 110 3.31 -16.65 4.06
C VAL A 110 3.44 -17.70 2.96
N SER A 111 3.31 -17.30 1.70
CA SER A 111 3.49 -18.20 0.55
C SER A 111 4.93 -18.72 0.46
N LYS A 112 5.13 -19.85 -0.24
CA LYS A 112 6.44 -20.48 -0.41
C LYS A 112 7.48 -19.54 -1.06
N ASP A 113 7.04 -18.71 -2.01
CA ASP A 113 7.88 -17.70 -2.67
C ASP A 113 8.01 -16.39 -1.88
N ARG A 114 7.40 -16.33 -0.68
CA ARG A 114 7.31 -15.18 0.23
C ARG A 114 6.82 -13.89 -0.40
N LYS A 115 6.13 -13.96 -1.55
CA LYS A 115 5.52 -12.79 -2.21
C LYS A 115 4.09 -12.54 -1.78
N LYS A 116 3.46 -13.47 -1.06
CA LYS A 116 2.10 -13.33 -0.57
C LYS A 116 2.00 -13.64 0.90
N VAL A 117 1.18 -12.88 1.60
CA VAL A 117 0.74 -13.15 2.96
C VAL A 117 -0.76 -13.23 2.95
N PHE A 118 -1.30 -14.36 3.39
CA PHE A 118 -2.71 -14.49 3.69
C PHE A 118 -2.94 -14.34 5.19
N LEU A 119 -3.74 -13.34 5.55
CA LEU A 119 -4.21 -13.12 6.92
C LEU A 119 -5.63 -13.68 7.02
N GLU A 120 -5.79 -14.74 7.81
CA GLU A 120 -7.13 -15.23 8.16
C GLU A 120 -7.71 -14.33 9.24
N LEU A 121 -8.89 -13.78 9.02
CA LEU A 121 -9.51 -12.79 9.89
C LEU A 121 -10.79 -13.34 10.52
N GLY A 122 -10.99 -13.08 11.80
CA GLY A 122 -12.26 -13.34 12.48
C GLY A 122 -13.21 -12.15 12.39
N GLY A 123 -14.46 -12.37 11.99
CA GLY A 123 -15.53 -11.36 12.13
C GLY A 123 -15.59 -10.30 11.03
N MET A 124 -15.04 -10.59 9.85
CA MET A 124 -15.26 -9.76 8.66
C MET A 124 -16.76 -9.62 8.35
N LYS A 125 -17.18 -8.40 8.02
CA LYS A 125 -18.58 -8.10 7.66
C LYS A 125 -18.68 -7.62 6.22
N THR A 126 -19.75 -8.03 5.53
CA THR A 126 -20.10 -7.48 4.21
C THR A 126 -20.39 -5.98 4.31
N LYS A 127 -20.20 -5.23 3.21
CA LYS A 127 -20.45 -3.77 3.15
C LYS A 127 -19.61 -2.93 4.12
N HIS A 128 -18.47 -3.46 4.55
CA HIS A 128 -17.50 -2.75 5.37
C HIS A 128 -16.20 -2.57 4.58
N VAL A 129 -15.50 -1.47 4.85
CA VAL A 129 -14.10 -1.28 4.47
C VAL A 129 -13.25 -2.15 5.38
N VAL A 130 -12.25 -2.82 4.81
CA VAL A 130 -11.18 -3.48 5.56
C VAL A 130 -9.92 -2.66 5.37
N TYR A 131 -9.35 -2.19 6.47
CA TYR A 131 -8.10 -1.47 6.51
C TYR A 131 -6.97 -2.43 6.84
N VAL A 132 -5.92 -2.36 6.04
CA VAL A 132 -4.71 -3.16 6.19
C VAL A 132 -3.55 -2.21 6.41
N HIS A 133 -2.85 -2.38 7.51
CA HIS A 133 -1.67 -1.61 7.84
C HIS A 133 -0.53 -2.53 8.25
N LEU A 134 0.61 -2.35 7.58
CA LEU A 134 1.86 -3.01 7.91
C LEU A 134 2.52 -2.19 9.03
N VAL A 135 2.48 -2.69 10.27
CA VAL A 135 3.01 -1.98 11.44
C VAL A 135 4.46 -2.38 11.71
N GLY A 136 4.78 -3.64 11.43
CA GLY A 136 6.14 -4.15 11.55
C GLY A 136 7.07 -3.64 10.45
N THR A 137 8.36 -3.93 10.60
CA THR A 137 9.34 -3.72 9.54
C THR A 137 9.18 -4.80 8.48
N PHE A 138 9.11 -4.42 7.20
CA PHE A 138 9.12 -5.34 6.06
C PHE A 138 10.33 -5.04 5.18
N ILE A 139 11.19 -6.03 4.98
CA ILE A 139 12.39 -5.91 4.16
C ILE A 139 12.33 -6.98 3.07
N SER A 140 12.73 -6.62 1.84
CA SER A 140 12.89 -7.59 0.75
C SER A 140 14.04 -8.54 1.01
N GLN A 141 13.85 -9.82 0.68
CA GLN A 141 14.91 -10.82 0.73
C GLN A 141 16.12 -10.45 -0.16
N LYS A 142 15.92 -9.69 -1.24
CA LYS A 142 17.02 -9.22 -2.09
C LYS A 142 17.99 -8.30 -1.35
N ILE A 143 17.48 -7.46 -0.44
CA ILE A 143 18.32 -6.54 0.35
C ILE A 143 19.15 -7.33 1.36
N MET A 144 18.58 -8.34 2.01
CA MET A 144 19.31 -9.18 2.97
C MET A 144 20.44 -9.99 2.31
N ASN A 145 20.25 -10.41 1.05
CA ASN A 145 21.26 -11.17 0.30
C ASN A 145 22.41 -10.30 -0.24
N CYS A 146 22.34 -8.96 -0.10
CA CYS A 146 23.37 -8.04 -0.58
C CYS A 146 24.54 -7.84 0.42
N GLY A 147 24.59 -8.64 1.49
CA GLY A 147 25.69 -8.67 2.45
C GLY A 147 25.48 -7.77 3.66
N GLN A 148 25.55 -8.38 4.85
CA GLN A 148 25.93 -7.66 6.06
C GLN A 148 27.28 -6.99 5.78
N PRO A 149 27.46 -5.68 6.00
CA PRO A 149 28.81 -5.14 6.00
C PRO A 149 29.58 -5.86 7.10
N ASN A 150 30.74 -6.43 6.74
CA ASN A 150 31.72 -6.88 7.73
C ASN A 150 31.99 -5.71 8.66
N VAL A 151 31.40 -5.73 9.86
CA VAL A 151 31.77 -4.81 10.92
C VAL A 151 33.11 -5.30 11.45
N GLY A 152 34.16 -4.95 10.71
CA GLY A 152 35.52 -4.99 11.23
C GLY A 152 35.57 -4.06 12.43
N THR A 153 35.83 -4.65 13.58
CA THR A 153 36.21 -3.96 14.81
C THR A 153 37.27 -2.91 14.51
N ARG A 154 36.95 -1.66 14.83
CA ARG A 154 37.96 -0.66 15.21
C ARG A 154 38.07 -0.64 16.71
#